data_AF-A0A843F713-F1
#
_entry.id   AF-A0A843F713-F1
#
_cell.length_a   1.000
_cell.length_b   1.000
_cell.length_c   1.000
_cell.angle_alpha   90.00
_cell.angle_beta   90.00
_cell.angle_gamma   90.00
#
_symmetry.space_group_name_H-M   'P 1'
#
loop_
_entity.id
_entity.type
_entity.pdbx_description
1 polymer ?
#
loop_
_entity_poly.entity_id
_entity_poly.type
_entity_poly.pdbx_seq_one_letter_code
_entity_poly.pdbx_strand_id
1 'polypeptide(L)'
;LNNSAFEAGGGRPKAFGIEIPRKLLIGFYYEGTMYEYNFARFWNLVKIDFDFEEGEDVHTWHINASNKNSRMELVLYCKREEMMLFNYEAPDGQKRHNRLWNGGNGWGEIKLYKKNGTLIDHVKIENAGCEYGEYC
;
A
#
# COMPACT_ATOMS: atom_id res chain seq x y z
N LEU A 1 -10.14 6.29 -16.82
CA LEU A 1 -9.65 7.32 -15.89
C LEU A 1 -8.71 8.23 -16.66
N ASN A 2 -8.90 9.54 -16.57
CA ASN A 2 -8.12 10.52 -17.34
C ASN A 2 -7.24 11.40 -16.44
N ASN A 3 -7.56 11.49 -15.16
CA ASN A 3 -6.85 12.34 -14.22
C ASN A 3 -6.76 11.67 -12.84
N SER A 4 -6.13 10.50 -12.80
CA SER A 4 -6.07 9.67 -11.61
C SER A 4 -4.67 9.06 -11.42
N ALA A 5 -4.23 8.94 -10.17
CA ALA A 5 -2.97 8.32 -9.78
C ALA A 5 -3.10 7.71 -8.37
N PHE A 6 -2.47 6.56 -8.15
CA PHE A 6 -2.53 5.85 -6.88
C PHE A 6 -1.11 5.48 -6.42
N GLU A 7 -0.85 5.64 -5.13
CA GLU A 7 0.38 5.21 -4.48
C GLU A 7 0.08 4.78 -3.03
N ALA A 8 0.70 3.69 -2.60
CA ALA A 8 0.72 3.22 -1.22
C ALA A 8 2.15 2.85 -0.82
N GLY A 9 2.75 3.64 0.07
CA GLY A 9 4.14 3.48 0.52
C GLY A 9 4.23 3.05 1.98
N GLY A 10 4.95 1.97 2.24
CA GLY A 10 5.15 1.40 3.58
C GLY A 10 6.48 1.80 4.21
N GLY A 11 6.55 1.79 5.55
CA GLY A 11 7.81 2.01 6.26
C GLY A 11 7.75 1.81 7.78
N ARG A 12 8.90 2.03 8.41
CA ARG A 12 9.11 2.07 9.87
C ARG A 12 9.55 3.47 10.29
N PRO A 13 8.66 4.47 10.22
CA PRO A 13 9.00 5.86 10.57
C PRO A 13 9.44 5.98 12.04
N LYS A 14 10.29 6.97 12.30
CA LYS A 14 10.74 7.35 13.65
C LYS A 14 10.13 8.69 14.04
N ALA A 15 9.44 8.74 15.18
CA ALA A 15 8.93 9.96 15.76
C ALA A 15 9.44 10.10 17.20
N PHE A 16 10.10 11.21 17.52
CA PHE A 16 10.70 11.46 18.84
C PHE A 16 11.61 10.31 19.34
N GLY A 17 12.34 9.66 18.43
CA GLY A 17 13.21 8.52 18.75
C GLY A 17 12.50 7.17 18.88
N ILE A 18 11.16 7.14 18.83
CA ILE A 18 10.36 5.92 18.90
C ILE A 18 10.05 5.43 17.48
N GLU A 19 10.34 4.17 17.22
CA GLU A 19 10.01 3.51 15.96
C GLU A 19 8.55 3.10 15.94
N ILE A 20 7.88 3.39 14.84
CA ILE A 20 6.49 3.04 14.64
C ILE A 20 6.44 1.99 13.52
N PRO A 21 6.44 0.70 13.85
CA PRO A 21 6.50 -0.35 12.85
C PRO A 21 5.22 -0.42 12.01
N ARG A 22 5.35 -0.97 10.79
CA ARG A 22 4.25 -1.33 9.90
C ARG A 22 3.26 -0.17 9.69
N LYS A 23 3.77 0.95 9.17
CA LYS A 23 2.94 2.09 8.77
C LYS A 23 2.91 2.24 7.26
N LEU A 24 1.74 2.60 6.75
CA LEU A 24 1.47 2.85 5.35
C LEU A 24 0.98 4.29 5.18
N LEU A 25 1.40 4.94 4.11
CA LEU A 25 0.88 6.21 3.62
C LEU A 25 0.25 5.97 2.26
N ILE A 26 -0.98 6.45 2.06
CA ILE A 26 -1.71 6.23 0.82
C ILE A 26 -2.16 7.56 0.26
N GLY A 27 -1.89 7.75 -1.03
CA GLY A 27 -2.43 8.82 -1.85
C GLY A 27 -3.21 8.23 -3.02
N PHE A 28 -4.48 8.59 -3.14
CA PHE A 28 -5.29 8.30 -4.32
C PHE A 28 -5.85 9.60 -4.88
N TYR A 29 -5.23 10.11 -5.93
CA TYR A 29 -5.81 11.19 -6.72
C TYR A 29 -6.80 10.56 -7.70
N TYR A 30 -8.09 10.86 -7.56
CA TYR A 30 -9.15 10.26 -8.35
C TYR A 30 -9.98 11.35 -9.01
N GLU A 31 -9.88 11.43 -10.34
CA GLU A 31 -10.61 12.34 -11.23
C GLU A 31 -10.67 13.78 -10.69
N GLY A 32 -9.51 14.32 -10.28
CA GLY A 32 -9.38 15.68 -9.76
C GLY A 32 -9.51 15.84 -8.24
N THR A 33 -9.84 14.77 -7.49
CA THR A 33 -10.01 14.81 -6.04
C THR A 33 -8.93 13.99 -5.33
N MET A 34 -8.24 14.58 -4.35
CA MET A 34 -7.26 13.87 -3.54
C MET A 34 -7.93 13.16 -2.36
N TYR A 35 -7.74 11.83 -2.30
CA TYR A 35 -8.04 10.99 -1.16
C TYR A 35 -6.73 10.58 -0.49
N GLU A 36 -6.48 11.12 0.69
CA GLU A 36 -5.24 10.86 1.44
C GLU A 36 -5.57 10.09 2.73
N TYR A 37 -4.79 9.03 2.97
CA TYR A 37 -4.78 8.28 4.22
C TYR A 37 -3.37 8.34 4.80
N ASN A 38 -3.14 9.35 5.63
CA ASN A 38 -1.83 9.66 6.20
C ASN A 38 -1.92 9.71 7.73
N PHE A 39 -1.23 8.78 8.41
CA PHE A 39 -1.26 8.67 9.87
C PHE A 39 -0.64 9.89 10.58
N ALA A 40 0.24 10.65 9.92
CA ALA A 40 0.83 11.86 10.50
C ALA A 40 -0.20 13.00 10.63
N ARG A 41 -1.29 12.96 9.85
CA ARG A 41 -2.43 13.88 9.96
C ARG A 41 -3.46 13.33 10.95
N PHE A 42 -3.08 13.25 12.22
CA PHE A 42 -3.87 12.62 13.28
C PHE A 42 -5.30 13.20 13.41
N TRP A 43 -5.52 14.46 13.06
CA TRP A 43 -6.85 15.10 13.05
C TRP A 43 -7.82 14.57 11.99
N ASN A 44 -7.36 13.78 11.01
CA ASN A 44 -8.21 13.21 9.95
C ASN A 44 -8.79 11.82 10.30
N LEU A 45 -8.58 11.34 11.53
CA LEU A 45 -9.10 10.05 12.03
C LEU A 45 -8.75 8.90 11.07
N VAL A 46 -7.50 8.89 10.61
CA VAL A 46 -7.01 7.90 9.64
C VAL A 46 -6.86 6.55 10.32
N LYS A 47 -7.43 5.52 9.71
CA LYS A 47 -7.23 4.12 10.06
C LYS A 47 -6.83 3.37 8.79
N ILE A 48 -5.74 2.61 8.88
CA ILE A 48 -5.24 1.78 7.79
C ILE A 48 -4.96 0.41 8.39
N ASP A 49 -5.58 -0.59 7.83
CA ASP A 49 -5.31 -2.00 8.05
C ASP A 49 -4.74 -2.54 6.74
N PHE A 50 -3.59 -3.22 6.80
CA PHE A 50 -2.97 -3.81 5.63
C PHE A 50 -2.35 -5.16 5.98
N ASP A 51 -2.43 -6.06 5.01
CA ASP A 51 -1.91 -7.42 5.11
C ASP A 51 -1.24 -7.84 3.81
N PHE A 52 -0.32 -8.79 3.92
CA PHE A 52 0.39 -9.39 2.79
C PHE A 52 0.40 -10.91 2.96
N GLU A 53 -0.06 -11.60 1.92
CA GLU A 53 -0.03 -13.05 1.83
C GLU A 53 1.01 -13.50 0.81
N GLU A 54 2.02 -14.23 1.27
CA GLU A 54 3.00 -14.87 0.40
C GLU A 54 2.47 -16.23 -0.10
N GLY A 55 1.71 -16.22 -1.19
CA GLY A 55 1.19 -17.46 -1.80
C GLY A 55 2.21 -18.22 -2.65
N GLU A 56 1.87 -19.46 -3.01
CA GLU A 56 2.71 -20.33 -3.84
C GLU A 56 2.78 -19.84 -5.30
N ASP A 57 1.66 -19.43 -5.88
CA ASP A 57 1.57 -18.94 -7.26
C ASP A 57 1.49 -17.41 -7.35
N VAL A 58 0.81 -16.78 -6.39
CA VAL A 58 0.47 -15.35 -6.38
C VAL A 58 0.70 -14.80 -4.99
N HIS A 59 1.34 -13.64 -4.90
CA HIS A 59 1.39 -12.84 -3.69
C HIS A 59 0.25 -11.82 -3.69
N THR A 60 -0.34 -11.58 -2.53
CA THR A 60 -1.54 -10.76 -2.40
C THR A 60 -1.35 -9.68 -1.35
N TRP A 61 -1.75 -8.45 -1.66
CA TRP A 61 -1.83 -7.34 -0.72
C TRP A 61 -3.29 -6.99 -0.49
N HIS A 62 -3.67 -6.87 0.77
CA HIS A 62 -4.98 -6.36 1.17
C HIS A 62 -4.79 -5.04 1.91
N ILE A 63 -5.55 -4.00 1.54
CA ILE A 63 -5.50 -2.71 2.24
C ILE A 63 -6.91 -2.20 2.46
N ASN A 64 -7.25 -1.91 3.70
CA ASN A 64 -8.48 -1.24 4.10
C ASN A 64 -8.11 0.09 4.77
N ALA A 65 -8.40 1.19 4.09
CA ALA A 65 -8.08 2.53 4.56
C ALA A 65 -9.35 3.35 4.77
N SER A 66 -9.40 4.17 5.81
CA SER A 66 -10.48 5.13 6.01
C SER A 66 -9.98 6.39 6.71
N ASN A 67 -10.67 7.49 6.44
CA ASN A 67 -10.52 8.74 7.17
C ASN A 67 -11.92 9.26 7.55
N LYS A 68 -12.02 10.51 8.00
CA LYS A 68 -13.32 11.12 8.34
C LYS A 68 -14.30 11.25 7.15
N ASN A 69 -13.83 11.28 5.91
CA ASN A 69 -14.63 11.59 4.72
C ASN A 69 -14.87 10.40 3.79
N SER A 70 -13.99 9.39 3.80
CA SER A 70 -13.95 8.33 2.80
C SER A 70 -13.42 7.00 3.35
N ARG A 71 -13.66 5.93 2.60
CA ARG A 71 -13.07 4.60 2.77
C ARG A 71 -12.54 4.11 1.42
N MET A 72 -11.44 3.38 1.45
CA MET A 72 -10.84 2.74 0.28
C MET A 72 -10.50 1.30 0.64
N GLU A 73 -10.76 0.39 -0.28
CA GLU A 73 -10.38 -1.01 -0.19
C GLU A 73 -9.51 -1.32 -1.42
N LEU A 74 -8.36 -1.95 -1.22
CA LEU A 74 -7.48 -2.43 -2.28
C LEU A 74 -7.27 -3.92 -2.09
N VAL A 75 -7.35 -4.65 -3.20
CA VAL A 75 -6.68 -5.94 -3.33
C VAL A 75 -5.75 -5.88 -4.53
N LEU A 76 -4.48 -6.21 -4.32
CA LEU A 76 -3.47 -6.28 -5.37
C LEU A 76 -2.86 -7.68 -5.37
N TYR A 77 -2.58 -8.18 -6.56
CA TYR A 77 -2.00 -9.47 -6.82
C TYR A 77 -0.73 -9.29 -7.65
N CYS A 78 0.24 -10.17 -7.46
CA CYS A 78 1.42 -10.25 -8.31
C CYS A 78 1.85 -11.71 -8.41
N LYS A 79 2.09 -12.23 -9.63
CA LYS A 79 2.51 -13.62 -9.80
C LYS A 79 3.89 -13.78 -9.21
N ARG A 80 4.08 -14.79 -8.37
CA ARG A 80 5.38 -15.09 -7.74
C ARG A 80 6.47 -15.29 -8.78
N GLU A 81 6.18 -15.98 -9.89
CA GLU A 81 7.14 -16.26 -10.97
C GLU A 81 7.62 -14.99 -11.70
N GLU A 82 6.86 -13.89 -11.62
CA GLU A 82 7.19 -12.59 -12.22
C GLU A 82 7.84 -11.63 -11.21
N MET A 83 8.06 -12.09 -9.97
CA MET A 83 8.66 -11.30 -8.90
C MET A 83 10.09 -11.74 -8.60
N MET A 84 10.90 -10.77 -8.17
CA MET A 84 12.26 -10.98 -7.71
C MET A 84 12.32 -10.93 -6.19
N LEU A 85 13.00 -11.91 -5.59
CA LEU A 85 13.36 -11.87 -4.18
C LEU A 85 14.76 -11.25 -4.05
N PHE A 86 14.80 -9.96 -3.68
CA PHE A 86 16.05 -9.23 -3.57
C PHE A 86 16.81 -9.58 -2.30
N ASN A 87 18.12 -9.79 -2.43
CA ASN A 87 19.05 -9.75 -1.32
C ASN A 87 19.59 -8.33 -1.17
N TYR A 88 18.88 -7.49 -0.41
CA TYR A 88 19.19 -6.07 -0.28
C TYR A 88 20.04 -5.76 0.95
N GLU A 89 21.17 -5.09 0.72
CA GLU A 89 22.07 -4.58 1.75
C GLU A 89 22.05 -3.04 1.72
N ALA A 90 21.88 -2.42 2.88
CA ALA A 90 21.92 -0.97 2.97
C ALA A 90 23.36 -0.44 2.82
N PRO A 91 23.56 0.85 2.52
CA PRO A 91 24.91 1.43 2.31
C PRO A 91 25.90 1.27 3.47
N ASP A 92 25.40 0.99 4.68
CA ASP A 92 26.20 0.73 5.89
C ASP A 92 26.53 -0.77 6.09
N GLY A 93 26.29 -1.60 5.09
CA GLY A 93 26.55 -3.04 5.12
C GLY A 93 25.48 -3.85 5.86
N GLN A 94 24.41 -3.21 6.36
CA GLN A 94 23.38 -3.90 7.13
C GLN A 94 22.28 -4.44 6.22
N LYS A 95 21.99 -5.73 6.36
CA LYS A 95 20.79 -6.35 5.79
C LYS A 95 19.60 -6.12 6.72
N ARG A 96 18.70 -5.24 6.30
CA ARG A 96 17.50 -4.84 7.07
C ARG A 96 16.24 -5.59 6.65
N HIS A 97 16.31 -6.35 5.56
CA HIS A 97 15.22 -7.16 5.04
C HIS A 97 15.74 -8.54 4.69
N ASN A 98 15.16 -9.58 5.28
CA ASN A 98 15.49 -10.97 4.96
C ASN A 98 14.66 -11.53 3.80
N ARG A 99 13.46 -10.97 3.59
CA ARG A 99 12.56 -11.28 2.48
C ARG A 99 12.08 -9.96 1.89
N LEU A 100 12.49 -9.66 0.67
CA LEU A 100 12.12 -8.43 -0.04
C LEU A 100 11.69 -8.76 -1.45
N TRP A 101 10.38 -8.90 -1.63
CA TRP A 101 9.74 -9.16 -2.91
C TRP A 101 9.55 -7.87 -3.68
N ASN A 102 9.88 -7.90 -4.98
CA ASN A 102 9.68 -6.79 -5.90
C ASN A 102 9.16 -7.30 -7.24
N GLY A 103 8.17 -6.63 -7.80
CA GLY A 103 7.71 -6.82 -9.16
C GLY A 103 7.03 -5.56 -9.70
N GLY A 104 6.64 -5.60 -10.97
CA GLY A 104 6.04 -4.44 -11.67
C GLY A 104 4.79 -4.77 -12.48
N ASN A 105 4.34 -6.04 -12.46
CA ASN A 105 3.21 -6.52 -13.23
C ASN A 105 1.99 -6.78 -12.35
N GLY A 106 1.86 -6.07 -11.23
CA GLY A 106 0.75 -6.27 -10.31
C GLY A 106 -0.59 -5.88 -10.93
N TRP A 107 -1.64 -6.63 -10.59
CA TRP A 107 -3.02 -6.35 -11.04
C TRP A 107 -3.98 -6.44 -9.85
N GLY A 108 -5.13 -5.78 -9.96
CA GLY A 108 -6.08 -5.79 -8.85
C GLY A 108 -7.18 -4.76 -8.98
N GLU A 109 -7.73 -4.36 -7.84
CA GLU A 109 -8.85 -3.44 -7.79
C GLU A 109 -8.83 -2.53 -6.57
N ILE A 110 -9.25 -1.28 -6.78
CA ILE A 110 -9.59 -0.33 -5.71
C ILE A 110 -11.09 -0.13 -5.71
N LYS A 111 -11.73 -0.23 -4.54
CA LYS A 111 -13.08 0.26 -4.31
C LYS A 111 -13.01 1.49 -3.44
N LEU A 112 -13.50 2.61 -3.97
CA LEU A 112 -13.50 3.90 -3.29
C LEU A 112 -14.92 4.23 -2.84
N TYR A 113 -15.07 4.64 -1.58
CA TYR A 113 -16.36 4.89 -0.96
C TYR A 113 -16.38 6.24 -0.25
N LYS A 114 -17.57 6.84 -0.18
CA LYS A 114 -17.89 7.86 0.82
C LYS A 114 -17.90 7.23 2.21
N LYS A 115 -17.75 8.05 3.26
CA LYS A 115 -17.75 7.56 4.65
C LYS A 115 -19.03 6.78 5.03
N ASN A 116 -20.17 7.14 4.45
CA ASN A 116 -21.46 6.48 4.68
C ASN A 116 -21.60 5.12 3.95
N GLY A 117 -20.56 4.65 3.26
CA GLY A 117 -20.56 3.38 2.53
C GLY A 117 -21.08 3.45 1.09
N THR A 118 -21.49 4.63 0.59
CA THR A 118 -21.82 4.79 -0.83
C THR A 118 -20.57 4.61 -1.70
N LEU A 119 -20.59 3.65 -2.63
CA LEU A 119 -19.52 3.44 -3.60
C LEU A 119 -19.41 4.68 -4.50
N ILE A 120 -18.19 5.20 -4.63
CA ILE A 120 -17.83 6.28 -5.55
C ILE A 120 -17.43 5.65 -6.87
N ASP A 121 -16.50 4.69 -6.85
CA ASP A 121 -16.09 3.94 -8.03
C ASP A 121 -15.40 2.62 -7.66
N HIS A 122 -15.31 1.73 -8.64
CA HIS A 122 -14.56 0.48 -8.61
C HIS A 122 -13.54 0.50 -9.75
N VAL A 123 -12.29 0.75 -9.39
CA VAL A 123 -11.18 0.98 -10.31
C VAL A 123 -10.36 -0.29 -10.46
N LYS A 124 -10.07 -0.65 -11.71
CA LYS A 124 -9.13 -1.72 -12.05
C LYS A 124 -7.69 -1.20 -12.06
N ILE A 125 -6.77 -1.96 -11.49
CA ILE A 125 -5.32 -1.73 -11.53
C ILE A 125 -4.66 -2.78 -12.41
N GLU A 126 -3.71 -2.35 -13.22
CA GLU A 126 -2.85 -3.19 -14.06
C GLU A 126 -1.43 -2.59 -14.09
N ASN A 127 -0.41 -3.43 -14.29
CA ASN A 127 1.00 -3.02 -14.37
C ASN A 127 1.47 -2.19 -13.16
N ALA A 128 1.02 -2.56 -11.95
CA ALA A 128 1.41 -1.87 -10.74
C ALA A 128 2.71 -2.42 -10.16
N GLY A 129 3.50 -1.52 -9.56
CA GLY A 129 4.58 -1.90 -8.66
C GLY A 129 4.04 -2.73 -7.49
N CYS A 130 4.66 -3.88 -7.25
CA CYS A 130 4.29 -4.80 -6.18
C CYS A 130 5.54 -5.08 -5.33
N GLU A 131 5.69 -4.36 -4.21
CA GLU A 131 6.82 -4.51 -3.30
C GLU A 131 6.34 -4.92 -1.91
N TYR A 132 7.03 -5.87 -1.29
CA TYR A 132 6.84 -6.19 0.11
C TYR A 132 8.12 -6.69 0.76
N GLY A 133 8.45 -6.13 1.92
CA GLY A 133 9.48 -6.66 2.80
C GLY A 133 9.28 -6.22 4.23
N GLU A 134 9.59 -7.11 5.17
CA GLU A 134 9.55 -6.78 6.59
C GLU A 134 10.92 -6.41 7.10
N TYR A 135 10.97 -5.36 7.91
CA TYR A 135 12.20 -4.91 8.56
C TYR A 135 12.57 -5.90 9.68
N CYS A 136 13.80 -6.42 9.65
CA CYS A 136 14.33 -7.41 10.60
C CYS A 136 14.90 -6.78 11.87
#